data_AF-A0A7V9LVK8-F1
#
_entry.id   AF-A0A7V9LVK8-F1
#
_cell.length_a   1.000
_cell.length_b   1.000
_cell.length_c   1.000
_cell.angle_alpha   90.00
_cell.angle_beta   90.00
_cell.angle_gamma   90.00
#
_symmetry.space_group_name_H-M   'P 1'
#
loop_
_entity.id
_entity.type
_entity.pdbx_description
1 polymer ?
#
loop_
_entity_poly.entity_id
_entity_poly.type
_entity_poly.pdbx_seq_one_letter_code
_entity_poly.pdbx_strand_id
1 'polypeptide(L)'
;MEFHDGSRELQDRFDTRRIADRIDDVLVKDTIDDRSAAFIARRDMFFLATADAQGRPTCSYKGGDPGFVRVVDERTVAFPNYDGNGMYLSAGNLLVNPHVGMLFIDLVRGSRLRLDGVARIDEDDELAADYPQAQFVVRVTVDRLYPNCPRYIHRYEQVERSAFVPRAGTPTPVPDWKRQSWAADALPADDTARRTGE
;
A
#
# COMPACT_ATOMS: atom_id res chain seq x y z
N MET A 1 -5.24 17.96 8.61
CA MET A 1 -3.84 17.51 8.73
C MET A 1 -3.30 18.10 10.00
N GLU A 2 -2.69 17.27 10.85
CA GLU A 2 -2.03 17.81 12.03
C GLU A 2 -0.61 18.26 11.66
N PHE A 3 -0.42 19.57 11.54
CA PHE A 3 0.88 20.19 11.29
C PHE A 3 1.63 20.36 12.61
N HIS A 4 2.75 19.65 12.79
CA HIS A 4 3.62 19.79 13.95
C HIS A 4 4.58 20.98 13.84
N ASP A 5 5.26 21.34 14.92
CA ASP A 5 6.13 22.53 15.02
C ASP A 5 7.16 22.65 13.89
N GLY A 6 7.91 21.58 13.60
CA GLY A 6 8.85 21.59 12.47
C GLY A 6 8.21 21.88 11.11
N SER A 7 6.97 21.44 10.86
CA SER A 7 6.26 21.77 9.62
C SER A 7 5.82 23.24 9.62
N ARG A 8 5.39 23.77 10.77
CA ARG A 8 5.00 25.18 10.94
C ARG A 8 6.20 26.12 10.78
N GLU A 9 7.36 25.75 11.33
CA GLU A 9 8.61 26.50 11.15
C GLU A 9 8.95 26.69 9.67
N LEU A 10 8.92 25.60 8.88
CA LEU A 10 9.17 25.68 7.43
C LEU A 10 8.09 26.47 6.71
N GLN A 11 6.82 26.29 7.10
CA GLN A 11 5.72 27.04 6.50
C GLN A 11 5.86 28.54 6.73
N ASP A 12 6.19 28.97 7.94
CA ASP A 12 6.38 30.38 8.30
C ASP A 12 7.63 30.93 7.61
N ARG A 13 8.73 30.18 7.58
CA ARG A 13 9.98 30.55 6.87
C ARG A 13 9.76 30.81 5.38
N PHE A 14 8.86 30.08 4.73
CA PHE A 14 8.58 30.21 3.30
C PHE A 14 7.24 30.93 3.00
N ASP A 15 6.61 31.55 4.00
CA ASP A 15 5.29 32.21 3.90
C ASP A 15 4.20 31.33 3.25
N THR A 16 4.21 30.03 3.55
CA THR A 16 3.26 29.04 3.02
C THR A 16 2.20 28.58 4.01
N ARG A 17 2.19 29.10 5.25
CA ARG A 17 1.20 28.71 6.27
C ARG A 17 -0.24 28.89 5.81
N ARG A 18 -0.57 30.06 5.24
CA ARG A 18 -1.93 30.37 4.75
C ARG A 18 -2.41 29.40 3.67
N ILE A 19 -1.52 28.98 2.76
CA ILE A 19 -1.88 28.02 1.71
C ILE A 19 -1.94 26.60 2.24
N ALA A 20 -1.09 26.23 3.21
CA ALA A 20 -1.15 24.93 3.86
C ALA A 20 -2.49 24.75 4.60
N ASP A 21 -2.91 25.74 5.39
CA ASP A 21 -4.19 25.72 6.10
C ASP A 21 -5.37 25.66 5.11
N ARG A 22 -5.34 26.46 4.04
CA ARG A 22 -6.38 26.41 2.99
C ARG A 22 -6.47 25.06 2.28
N ILE A 23 -5.33 24.43 1.99
CA ILE A 23 -5.30 23.09 1.38
C ILE A 23 -5.92 22.08 2.33
N ASP A 24 -5.60 22.17 3.62
CA ASP A 24 -6.14 21.28 4.62
C ASP A 24 -7.66 21.39 4.71
N ASP A 25 -8.17 22.61 4.88
CA ASP A 25 -9.60 22.89 5.02
C ASP A 25 -10.45 22.44 3.82
N VAL A 26 -9.87 22.47 2.60
CA VAL A 26 -10.62 22.29 1.35
C VAL A 26 -10.42 20.92 0.72
N LEU A 27 -9.23 20.34 0.85
CA LEU A 27 -8.84 19.14 0.08
C LEU A 27 -8.69 17.89 0.94
N VAL A 28 -8.52 18.03 2.26
CA VAL A 28 -8.38 16.88 3.16
C VAL A 28 -9.75 16.45 3.65
N LYS A 29 -10.04 15.16 3.49
CA LYS A 29 -11.28 14.51 3.91
C LYS A 29 -10.95 13.37 4.86
N ASP A 30 -11.90 12.95 5.67
CA ASP A 30 -11.83 11.77 6.52
C ASP A 30 -12.71 10.62 6.00
N THR A 31 -13.27 10.78 4.79
CA THR A 31 -14.11 9.78 4.11
C THR A 31 -13.72 9.61 2.64
N ILE A 32 -14.02 8.42 2.12
CA ILE A 32 -13.78 7.97 0.75
C ILE A 32 -15.04 8.22 -0.06
N ASP A 33 -15.06 9.29 -0.85
CA ASP A 33 -16.14 9.53 -1.82
C ASP A 33 -16.05 8.59 -3.04
N ASP A 34 -17.13 8.51 -3.81
CA ASP A 34 -17.22 7.66 -5.01
C ASP A 34 -16.07 7.87 -6.00
N ARG A 35 -15.61 9.13 -6.14
CA ARG A 35 -14.51 9.48 -7.03
C ARG A 35 -13.20 8.86 -6.55
N SER A 36 -12.95 8.94 -5.25
CA SER A 36 -11.76 8.39 -4.60
C SER A 36 -11.81 6.87 -4.56
N ALA A 37 -12.98 6.29 -4.29
CA ALA A 37 -13.18 4.85 -4.34
C ALA A 37 -12.90 4.29 -5.74
N ALA A 38 -13.46 4.93 -6.77
CA ALA A 38 -13.20 4.56 -8.16
C ALA A 38 -11.72 4.77 -8.54
N PHE A 39 -11.02 5.75 -7.96
CA PHE A 39 -9.59 5.94 -8.17
C PHE A 39 -8.77 4.79 -7.59
N ILE A 40 -9.02 4.42 -6.33
CA ILE A 40 -8.35 3.34 -5.60
C ILE A 40 -8.60 2.01 -6.32
N ALA A 41 -9.85 1.70 -6.66
CA ALA A 41 -10.23 0.46 -7.32
C ALA A 41 -9.59 0.26 -8.70
N ARG A 42 -9.12 1.33 -9.37
CA ARG A 42 -8.40 1.23 -10.66
C ARG A 42 -6.89 1.07 -10.51
N ARG A 43 -6.36 1.02 -9.30
CA ARG A 43 -4.93 0.84 -9.06
C ARG A 43 -4.59 -0.64 -9.00
N ASP A 44 -3.54 -1.00 -9.71
CA ASP A 44 -2.83 -2.28 -9.66
C ASP A 44 -1.62 -2.22 -8.72
N MET A 45 -1.32 -1.05 -8.17
CA MET A 45 -0.30 -0.88 -7.15
C MET A 45 -0.51 0.35 -6.26
N PHE A 46 0.13 0.33 -5.10
CA PHE A 46 0.32 1.50 -4.24
C PHE A 46 1.63 1.39 -3.45
N PHE A 47 2.05 2.51 -2.85
CA PHE A 47 3.16 2.51 -1.89
C PHE A 47 2.61 2.60 -0.48
N LEU A 48 3.13 1.74 0.41
CA LEU A 48 2.78 1.68 1.82
C LEU A 48 3.96 2.14 2.66
N ALA A 49 3.78 3.23 3.39
CA ALA A 49 4.66 3.70 4.43
C ALA A 49 4.18 3.20 5.80
N THR A 50 5.08 2.60 6.56
CA THR A 50 4.87 2.17 7.96
C THR A 50 6.09 2.58 8.76
N ALA A 51 6.00 2.61 10.09
CA ALA A 51 7.15 2.79 10.96
C ALA A 51 7.08 1.81 12.13
N ASP A 52 8.24 1.44 12.68
CA ASP A 52 8.27 0.67 13.92
C ASP A 52 7.93 1.56 15.14
N ALA A 53 7.99 0.98 16.34
CA ALA A 53 7.74 1.69 17.60
C ALA A 53 8.75 2.80 17.90
N GLN A 54 9.93 2.79 17.26
CA GLN A 54 10.94 3.84 17.39
C GLN A 54 10.81 4.92 16.29
N GLY A 55 9.79 4.82 15.44
CA GLY A 55 9.56 5.74 14.34
C GLY A 55 10.50 5.55 13.15
N ARG A 56 11.20 4.42 13.04
CA ARG A 56 12.05 4.11 11.88
C ARG A 56 11.15 3.73 10.70
N PRO A 57 11.16 4.50 9.59
CA PRO A 57 10.21 4.28 8.52
C PRO A 57 10.66 3.16 7.58
N THR A 58 9.68 2.47 7.00
CA THR A 58 9.85 1.63 5.82
C THR A 58 8.83 2.03 4.76
N CYS A 59 9.20 1.87 3.49
CA CYS A 59 8.32 2.12 2.35
C CYS A 59 8.34 0.89 1.45
N SER A 60 7.18 0.35 1.14
CA SER A 60 7.03 -0.87 0.33
C SER A 60 6.12 -0.61 -0.86
N TYR A 61 6.45 -1.24 -1.99
CA TYR A 61 5.54 -1.38 -3.11
C TYR A 61 4.59 -2.54 -2.84
N LYS A 62 3.29 -2.33 -3.02
CA LYS A 62 2.25 -3.36 -2.93
C LYS A 62 1.55 -3.44 -4.28
N GLY A 63 1.57 -4.61 -4.91
CA GLY A 63 1.00 -4.84 -6.23
C GLY A 63 -0.09 -5.90 -6.23
N GLY A 64 -1.01 -5.80 -7.18
CA GLY A 64 -2.10 -6.74 -7.43
C GLY A 64 -2.79 -6.44 -8.76
N ASP A 65 -3.86 -7.16 -9.08
CA ASP A 65 -4.70 -6.78 -10.22
C ASP A 65 -5.59 -5.59 -9.84
N PRO A 66 -6.04 -4.76 -10.81
CA PRO A 66 -6.95 -3.66 -10.53
C PRO A 66 -8.13 -4.10 -9.66
N GLY A 67 -8.33 -3.37 -8.56
CA GLY A 67 -9.35 -3.64 -7.56
C GLY A 67 -8.83 -4.39 -6.34
N PHE A 68 -7.59 -4.89 -6.35
CA PHE A 68 -7.05 -5.64 -5.20
C PHE A 68 -7.07 -4.84 -3.89
N VAL A 69 -7.07 -3.51 -3.94
CA VAL A 69 -7.48 -2.67 -2.82
C VAL A 69 -8.98 -2.43 -2.90
N ARG A 70 -9.74 -3.02 -1.97
CA ARG A 70 -11.19 -2.86 -1.86
C ARG A 70 -11.50 -1.66 -0.99
N VAL A 71 -12.46 -0.84 -1.42
CA VAL A 71 -13.12 0.13 -0.52
C VAL A 71 -14.31 -0.60 0.07
N VAL A 72 -14.25 -0.89 1.37
CA VAL A 72 -15.26 -1.67 2.09
C VAL A 72 -16.45 -0.78 2.42
N ASP A 73 -16.17 0.45 2.85
CA ASP A 73 -17.14 1.49 3.18
C ASP A 73 -16.48 2.87 3.04
N GLU A 74 -17.20 3.93 3.40
CA GLU A 74 -16.72 5.32 3.31
C GLU A 74 -15.49 5.62 4.18
N ARG A 75 -15.08 4.73 5.08
CA ARG A 75 -13.96 4.92 6.00
C ARG A 75 -12.95 3.79 5.99
N THR A 76 -13.17 2.73 5.23
CA THR A 76 -12.35 1.52 5.32
C THR A 76 -11.90 1.05 3.95
N VAL A 77 -10.58 0.84 3.80
CA VAL A 77 -10.02 0.07 2.69
C VAL A 77 -9.42 -1.24 3.18
N ALA A 78 -9.37 -2.24 2.31
CA ALA A 78 -8.78 -3.54 2.59
C ALA A 78 -7.86 -3.98 1.44
N PHE A 79 -6.76 -4.64 1.76
CA PHE A 79 -5.85 -5.22 0.76
C PHE A 79 -5.18 -6.50 1.28
N PRO A 80 -4.78 -7.41 0.39
CA PRO A 80 -4.15 -8.67 0.78
C PRO A 80 -2.66 -8.50 1.10
N ASN A 81 -2.14 -9.32 2.00
CA ASN A 81 -0.72 -9.60 2.09
C ASN A 81 -0.41 -10.92 1.38
N TYR A 82 0.36 -10.86 0.30
CA TYR A 82 0.89 -12.03 -0.40
C TYR A 82 2.28 -12.41 0.14
N ASP A 83 2.68 -13.66 -0.11
CA ASP A 83 4.03 -14.13 0.15
C ASP A 83 5.09 -13.24 -0.55
N GLY A 84 6.22 -13.04 0.11
CA GLY A 84 7.26 -12.11 -0.30
C GLY A 84 8.65 -12.58 0.07
N ASN A 85 9.49 -11.67 0.56
CA ASN A 85 10.87 -11.97 0.97
C ASN A 85 11.01 -12.45 2.42
N GLY A 86 9.89 -12.66 3.13
CA GLY A 86 9.89 -13.15 4.52
C GLY A 86 10.32 -12.13 5.58
N MET A 87 10.68 -10.88 5.24
CA MET A 87 11.11 -9.90 6.24
C MET A 87 9.95 -9.30 7.06
N TYR A 88 8.71 -9.38 6.54
CA TYR A 88 7.49 -8.83 7.16
C TYR A 88 7.61 -7.40 7.71
N LEU A 89 8.47 -6.54 7.15
CA LEU A 89 8.71 -5.20 7.70
C LEU A 89 7.42 -4.38 7.84
N SER A 90 6.56 -4.39 6.82
CA SER A 90 5.27 -3.68 6.91
C SER A 90 4.34 -4.29 7.94
N ALA A 91 4.07 -5.60 7.86
CA ALA A 91 3.11 -6.27 8.74
C ALA A 91 3.57 -6.28 10.20
N GLY A 92 4.86 -6.56 10.44
CA GLY A 92 5.47 -6.49 11.76
C GLY A 92 5.42 -5.08 12.36
N ASN A 93 5.61 -4.04 11.56
CA ASN A 93 5.40 -2.67 12.01
C ASN A 93 3.94 -2.44 12.45
N LEU A 94 2.95 -2.95 11.72
CA LEU A 94 1.52 -2.78 12.09
C LEU A 94 1.18 -3.36 13.47
N LEU A 95 1.90 -4.42 13.90
CA LEU A 95 1.68 -5.03 15.21
C LEU A 95 2.12 -4.13 16.38
N VAL A 96 3.04 -3.19 16.15
CA VAL A 96 3.61 -2.31 17.18
C VAL A 96 3.28 -0.83 16.98
N ASN A 97 2.89 -0.46 15.76
CA ASN A 97 2.51 0.88 15.34
C ASN A 97 1.53 0.78 14.16
N PRO A 98 0.22 1.00 14.39
CA PRO A 98 -0.79 0.77 13.37
C PRO A 98 -0.91 1.92 12.36
N HIS A 99 -0.16 3.02 12.52
CA HIS A 99 -0.28 4.17 11.63
C HIS A 99 0.39 3.90 10.28
N VAL A 100 -0.37 4.16 9.20
CA VAL A 100 0.09 3.95 7.83
C VAL A 100 -0.11 5.19 6.97
N GLY A 101 0.76 5.35 5.99
CA GLY A 101 0.56 6.25 4.85
C GLY A 101 0.50 5.44 3.57
N MET A 102 -0.53 5.64 2.75
CA MET A 102 -0.71 4.99 1.46
C MET A 102 -0.64 6.03 0.35
N LEU A 103 0.14 5.75 -0.69
CA LEU A 103 0.23 6.57 -1.89
C LEU A 103 -0.24 5.77 -3.10
N PHE A 104 -1.39 6.17 -3.63
CA PHE A 104 -1.92 5.70 -4.90
C PHE A 104 -1.53 6.69 -6.00
N ILE A 105 -0.92 6.21 -7.09
CA ILE A 105 -0.48 7.07 -8.18
C ILE A 105 -0.85 6.48 -9.53
N ASP A 106 -1.42 7.33 -10.40
CA ASP A 106 -1.66 7.05 -11.81
C ASP A 106 -0.50 7.64 -12.61
N LEU A 107 0.47 6.80 -12.94
CA LEU A 107 1.65 7.21 -13.73
C LEU A 107 1.32 7.41 -15.21
N VAL A 108 0.17 6.93 -15.70
CA VAL A 108 -0.23 7.09 -17.10
C VAL A 108 -0.91 8.45 -17.30
N ARG A 109 -1.87 8.78 -16.44
CA ARG A 109 -2.68 10.00 -16.52
C ARG A 109 -2.12 11.16 -15.69
N GLY A 110 -1.18 10.89 -14.80
CA GLY A 110 -0.56 11.90 -13.94
C GLY A 110 -1.51 12.39 -12.86
N SER A 111 -1.87 11.52 -11.91
CA SER A 111 -2.66 11.93 -10.74
C SER A 111 -2.30 11.08 -9.52
N ARG A 112 -2.53 11.59 -8.32
CA ARG A 112 -2.25 10.84 -7.08
C ARG A 112 -3.29 11.10 -6.00
N LEU A 113 -3.44 10.12 -5.12
CA LEU A 113 -4.29 10.16 -3.95
C LEU A 113 -3.48 9.62 -2.77
N ARG A 114 -3.50 10.34 -1.65
CA ARG A 114 -2.89 9.92 -0.39
C ARG A 114 -3.97 9.56 0.60
N LEU A 115 -3.72 8.50 1.35
CA LEU A 115 -4.58 8.02 2.42
C LEU A 115 -3.69 7.73 3.63
N ASP A 116 -3.89 8.46 4.71
CA ASP A 116 -3.31 8.15 6.01
C ASP A 116 -4.38 7.50 6.88
N GLY A 117 -3.99 6.55 7.71
CA GLY A 117 -4.96 5.84 8.54
C GLY A 117 -4.34 4.91 9.57
N VAL A 118 -5.22 4.13 10.19
CA VAL A 118 -4.90 3.12 11.19
C VAL A 118 -5.19 1.74 10.61
N ALA A 119 -4.17 0.92 10.50
CA ALA A 119 -4.23 -0.40 9.92
C ALA A 119 -4.30 -1.51 10.97
N ARG A 120 -5.00 -2.59 10.65
CA ARG A 120 -5.03 -3.84 11.41
C ARG A 120 -4.90 -5.03 10.48
N ILE A 121 -4.28 -6.09 10.98
CA ILE A 121 -4.23 -7.40 10.31
C ILE A 121 -5.48 -8.18 10.70
N ASP A 122 -6.08 -8.86 9.72
CA ASP A 122 -7.25 -9.71 9.87
C ASP A 122 -6.96 -11.05 9.16
N GLU A 123 -6.74 -12.10 9.96
CA GLU A 123 -6.38 -13.44 9.48
C GLU A 123 -7.60 -14.23 8.98
N ASP A 124 -8.79 -13.89 9.48
CA ASP A 124 -10.07 -14.59 9.18
C ASP A 124 -11.03 -13.70 8.38
N ASP A 125 -10.49 -12.73 7.64
CA ASP A 125 -11.27 -11.76 6.87
C ASP A 125 -12.06 -12.44 5.74
N GLU A 126 -13.34 -12.09 5.60
CA GLU A 126 -14.21 -12.59 4.54
C GLU A 126 -13.65 -12.31 3.12
N LEU A 127 -12.90 -11.23 2.94
CA LEU A 127 -12.28 -10.88 1.66
C LEU A 127 -11.14 -11.83 1.28
N ALA A 128 -10.63 -12.67 2.20
CA ALA A 128 -9.60 -13.65 1.89
C ALA A 128 -10.05 -14.62 0.79
N ALA A 129 -11.36 -14.90 0.67
CA ALA A 129 -11.93 -15.72 -0.40
C ALA A 129 -11.70 -15.13 -1.80
N ASP A 130 -11.57 -13.80 -1.91
CA ASP A 130 -11.32 -13.06 -3.15
C ASP A 130 -9.82 -12.87 -3.45
N TYR A 131 -8.94 -13.25 -2.52
CA TYR A 131 -7.49 -13.06 -2.62
C TYR A 131 -6.75 -14.39 -2.62
N PRO A 132 -6.61 -15.05 -3.79
CA PRO A 132 -5.86 -16.30 -3.90
C PRO A 132 -4.47 -16.19 -3.28
N GLN A 133 -4.11 -17.15 -2.43
CA GLN A 133 -2.79 -17.23 -1.78
C GLN A 133 -2.44 -16.06 -0.84
N ALA A 134 -3.40 -15.17 -0.51
CA ALA A 134 -3.17 -14.19 0.55
C ALA A 134 -2.98 -14.91 1.88
N GLN A 135 -2.00 -14.44 2.66
CA GLN A 135 -1.72 -14.95 4.00
C GLN A 135 -2.71 -14.36 5.02
N PHE A 136 -3.13 -13.12 4.81
CA PHE A 136 -4.11 -12.38 5.60
C PHE A 136 -4.53 -11.11 4.86
N VAL A 137 -5.58 -10.45 5.34
CA VAL A 137 -6.03 -9.15 4.85
C VAL A 137 -5.60 -8.06 5.82
N VAL A 138 -5.23 -6.90 5.28
CA VAL A 138 -4.99 -5.69 6.07
C VAL A 138 -6.14 -4.74 5.81
N ARG A 139 -6.83 -4.33 6.89
CA ARG A 139 -7.85 -3.28 6.85
C ARG A 139 -7.26 -1.97 7.36
N VAL A 140 -7.56 -0.87 6.68
CA VAL A 140 -7.13 0.47 7.06
C VAL A 140 -8.36 1.35 7.24
N THR A 141 -8.56 1.83 8.46
CA THR A 141 -9.51 2.90 8.75
C THR A 141 -8.87 4.23 8.37
N VAL A 142 -9.56 5.01 7.54
CA VAL A 142 -9.08 6.28 7.00
C VAL A 142 -9.18 7.36 8.06
N ASP A 143 -8.05 8.02 8.31
CA ASP A 143 -8.01 9.27 9.08
C ASP A 143 -8.04 10.48 8.14
N ARG A 144 -7.27 10.40 7.05
CA ARG A 144 -7.08 11.50 6.11
C ARG A 144 -6.96 10.98 4.69
N LEU A 145 -7.67 11.61 3.78
CA LEU A 145 -7.67 11.31 2.35
C LEU A 145 -7.57 12.63 1.58
N TYR A 146 -6.57 12.75 0.72
CA TYR A 146 -6.35 14.00 0.00
C TYR A 146 -5.61 13.80 -1.33
N PRO A 147 -6.01 14.53 -2.37
CA PRO A 147 -5.25 14.60 -3.61
C PRO A 147 -4.04 15.53 -3.45
N ASN A 148 -3.14 15.50 -4.42
CA ASN A 148 -2.23 16.62 -4.63
C ASN A 148 -2.11 16.94 -6.13
N CYS A 149 -1.53 18.11 -6.42
CA CYS A 149 -1.24 18.55 -7.78
C CYS A 149 -0.42 17.51 -8.58
N PRO A 150 -0.73 17.29 -9.87
CA PRO A 150 -0.06 16.32 -10.73
C PRO A 150 1.39 16.71 -11.09
N ARG A 151 1.84 17.91 -10.70
CA ARG A 151 3.21 18.39 -10.93
C ARG A 151 4.23 17.35 -10.44
N TYR A 152 5.28 17.18 -11.25
CA TYR A 152 6.40 16.24 -11.06
C TYR A 152 6.08 14.74 -11.15
N ILE A 153 4.86 14.37 -11.53
CA ILE A 153 4.56 12.97 -11.87
C ILE A 153 5.07 12.71 -13.28
N HIS A 154 6.10 11.85 -13.38
CA HIS A 154 6.60 11.34 -14.66
C HIS A 154 5.54 10.45 -15.33
N ARG A 155 5.49 10.47 -16.67
CA ARG A 155 4.60 9.62 -17.44
C ARG A 155 5.24 8.27 -17.70
N TYR A 156 4.50 7.21 -17.46
CA TYR A 156 4.89 5.84 -17.76
C TYR A 156 3.85 5.20 -18.68
N GLU A 157 4.31 4.22 -19.45
CA GLU A 157 3.47 3.29 -20.19
C GLU A 157 3.53 1.94 -19.51
N GLN A 158 2.37 1.30 -19.32
CA GLN A 158 2.32 -0.05 -18.78
C GLN A 158 2.63 -1.04 -19.90
N VAL A 159 3.79 -1.70 -19.81
CA VAL A 159 4.21 -2.71 -20.79
C VAL A 159 3.44 -4.02 -20.58
N GLU A 160 3.37 -4.50 -19.33
CA GLU A 160 2.66 -5.72 -18.97
C GLU A 160 2.22 -5.71 -17.50
N ARG A 161 1.35 -6.65 -17.12
CA ARG A 161 1.03 -6.90 -15.70
C ARG A 161 1.93 -7.99 -15.15
N SER A 162 2.25 -7.89 -13.87
CA SER A 162 3.06 -8.90 -13.20
C SER A 162 2.39 -10.28 -13.24
N ALA A 163 3.15 -11.28 -13.70
CA ALA A 163 2.75 -12.68 -13.66
C ALA A 163 2.77 -13.25 -12.23
N PHE A 164 3.40 -12.55 -11.28
CA PHE A 164 3.50 -12.96 -9.87
C PHE A 164 2.27 -12.55 -9.03
N VAL A 165 1.31 -11.81 -9.58
CA VAL A 165 0.02 -11.58 -8.92
C VAL A 165 -0.74 -12.90 -8.87
N PRO A 166 -1.09 -13.43 -7.68
CA PRO A 166 -1.83 -14.67 -7.58
C PRO A 166 -3.22 -14.55 -8.22
N ARG A 167 -3.61 -15.56 -9.01
CA ARG A 167 -4.92 -15.64 -9.67
C ARG A 167 -5.52 -17.02 -9.49
N ALA A 168 -6.82 -17.09 -9.25
CA ALA A 168 -7.51 -18.37 -9.10
C ALA A 168 -7.32 -19.22 -10.37
N GLY A 169 -7.01 -20.51 -10.18
CA GLY A 169 -6.79 -21.46 -11.29
C GLY A 169 -5.50 -21.26 -12.08
N THR A 170 -4.66 -20.27 -11.75
CA THR A 170 -3.37 -20.04 -12.40
C THR A 170 -2.23 -20.28 -11.40
N PRO A 171 -1.27 -21.18 -11.70
CA PRO A 171 -0.08 -21.32 -10.85
C PRO A 171 0.73 -20.03 -10.80
N THR A 172 1.02 -19.52 -9.60
CA THR A 172 1.92 -18.39 -9.42
C THR A 172 3.36 -18.84 -9.68
N PRO A 173 4.13 -18.19 -10.57
CA PRO A 173 5.53 -18.54 -10.80
C PRO A 173 6.39 -18.33 -9.54
N VAL A 174 7.41 -19.17 -9.36
CA VAL A 174 8.43 -18.99 -8.32
C VAL A 174 9.41 -17.89 -8.75
N PRO A 175 9.63 -16.83 -7.96
CA PRO A 175 10.63 -15.80 -8.27
C PRO A 175 12.05 -16.35 -8.34
N ASP A 176 12.85 -15.90 -9.30
CA ASP A 176 14.21 -16.42 -9.56
C ASP A 176 15.14 -16.32 -8.35
N TRP A 177 15.01 -15.27 -7.53
CA TRP A 177 15.86 -15.09 -6.35
C TRP A 177 15.71 -16.22 -5.33
N LYS A 178 14.53 -16.84 -5.23
CA LYS A 178 14.30 -18.00 -4.35
C LYS A 178 15.09 -19.24 -4.80
N ARG A 179 15.49 -19.29 -6.09
CA ARG A 179 16.30 -20.38 -6.65
C ARG A 179 17.81 -20.14 -6.51
N GLN A 180 18.22 -18.96 -6.04
CA GLN A 180 19.63 -18.64 -5.87
C GLN A 180 20.20 -19.32 -4.62
N SER A 181 21.47 -19.71 -4.68
CA SER A 181 22.14 -20.49 -3.63
C SER A 181 22.19 -19.80 -2.26
N TRP A 182 22.12 -18.47 -2.22
CA TRP A 182 22.08 -17.72 -0.96
C TRP A 182 20.71 -17.73 -0.26
N ALA A 183 19.65 -18.13 -0.98
CA ALA A 183 18.27 -18.11 -0.48
C ALA A 183 17.69 -19.52 -0.31
N ALA A 184 17.99 -20.44 -1.22
CA ALA A 184 17.28 -21.71 -1.38
C ALA A 184 17.28 -22.59 -0.10
N ASP A 185 18.38 -22.59 0.65
CA ASP A 185 18.52 -23.34 1.91
C ASP A 185 17.81 -22.67 3.10
N ALA A 186 17.50 -21.37 3.00
CA ALA A 186 16.84 -20.56 4.02
C ALA A 186 15.32 -20.40 3.83
N LEU A 187 14.74 -20.91 2.74
CA LEU A 187 13.30 -20.82 2.48
C LEU A 187 12.47 -21.60 3.51
N PRO A 188 11.18 -21.28 3.72
CA PRO A 188 10.29 -22.15 4.50
C PRO A 188 10.28 -23.59 3.99
N ALA A 189 10.11 -24.58 4.87
CA ALA A 189 10.12 -26.00 4.49
C ALA A 189 9.08 -26.31 3.39
N ASP A 190 7.95 -25.59 3.42
CA ASP A 190 6.79 -25.85 2.58
C ASP A 190 6.80 -24.99 1.30
N ASP A 191 7.84 -24.16 1.11
CA ASP A 191 7.95 -23.23 -0.01
C ASP A 191 7.99 -23.98 -1.36
N THR A 192 7.22 -23.50 -2.33
CA THR A 192 7.09 -24.13 -3.65
C THR A 192 8.40 -24.16 -4.42
N ALA A 193 9.32 -23.23 -4.15
CA ALA A 193 10.65 -23.20 -4.77
C ALA A 193 11.51 -24.40 -4.34
N ARG A 194 11.32 -24.92 -3.13
CA ARG A 194 12.03 -26.13 -2.64
C ARG A 194 11.62 -27.40 -3.38
N ARG A 195 10.40 -27.43 -3.95
CA ARG A 195 9.83 -28.62 -4.61
C ARG A 195 10.29 -28.79 -6.06
N THR A 196 10.92 -27.80 -6.67
CA THR A 196 11.34 -27.84 -8.10
C THR A 196 12.71 -28.49 -8.34
N GLY A 197 13.06 -29.51 -7.54
CA GLY A 197 14.33 -30.23 -7.60
C GLY A 197 14.25 -31.70 -8.00
N GLU A 198 13.11 -32.18 -8.51
CA GLU A 198 12.94 -33.51 -9.12
C GLU A 198 12.69 -33.41 -10.63
#